data_AF-A0A840AUN8-F1
#
_entry.id   AF-A0A840AUN8-F1
#
_cell.length_a   1.000
_cell.length_b   1.000
_cell.length_c   1.000
_cell.angle_alpha   90.00
_cell.angle_beta   90.00
_cell.angle_gamma   90.00
#
_symmetry.space_group_name_H-M   'P 1'
#
loop_
_entity.id
_entity.type
_entity.pdbx_description
1 polymer ?
#
loop_
_entity_poly.entity_id
_entity_poly.type
_entity_poly.pdbx_seq_one_letter_code
_entity_poly.pdbx_strand_id
1 'polypeptide(L)'
;MATDGVGSSPRGALDQDGLGQQASVDEQRNMLRATWLQIQAAANGGTAFPAAVQQEIEVRLAAGSSLADLNVVEQLLISALGGAALDEAIARKLVEAKRRGLPDIAETSARFTQLQSAGPIDDTRKRAFLLGLVVDLQHLGLRSAQVRALRGQAIALVGRLTCWAVTFAVIPFLVFLVYRLSLVDSGLHGLGDGIVWIVSTFPNYGLYTAVTFGALGALFSRYTDFQQVTETSVPLGDADTYYSRANVLLRMLIGTVGAMFIYFFAASELLTGPLVPDLQKLTYVAARSDLASGPFCDLLGGPADCVVQTGPVKADVPAKPAASADPSVKPQPAPGQPSGGGEPNGGRPPPAPAQAPKGITTVLGVLTPNALVPSRDLALLIIWAIIAGFSERLVPNLLTSTSRQMEARLSEAEKKTVVVTPVPPAVAGSAQIKDDTIRPAAPADVTPKPG
;
A
#
# COMPACT_ATOMS: atom_id res chain seq x y z
N MET A 1 -3.73 -58.76 9.47
CA MET A 1 -3.62 -58.26 8.08
C MET A 1 -3.69 -56.74 8.15
N ALA A 2 -2.85 -56.08 7.36
CA ALA A 2 -2.29 -54.74 7.52
C ALA A 2 -3.27 -53.59 7.88
N THR A 3 -2.83 -52.74 8.81
CA THR A 3 -3.29 -51.36 8.96
C THR A 3 -2.11 -50.44 8.61
N ASP A 4 -2.17 -49.83 7.43
CA ASP A 4 -1.17 -48.87 6.94
C ASP A 4 -1.32 -47.52 7.65
N GLY A 5 -0.25 -47.12 8.34
CA GLY A 5 -0.10 -45.80 8.93
C GLY A 5 0.37 -44.79 7.88
N VAL A 6 -0.51 -43.84 7.54
CA VAL A 6 -0.16 -42.68 6.72
C VAL A 6 0.60 -41.68 7.59
N GLY A 7 1.93 -41.73 7.51
CA GLY A 7 2.82 -40.71 8.05
C GLY A 7 2.78 -39.45 7.20
N SER A 8 2.12 -38.41 7.71
CA SER A 8 2.20 -37.05 7.16
C SER A 8 3.52 -36.40 7.59
N SER A 9 4.56 -36.56 6.77
CA SER A 9 5.77 -35.74 6.90
C SER A 9 5.42 -34.26 6.68
N PRO A 10 5.79 -33.35 7.60
CA PRO A 10 5.66 -31.92 7.34
C PRO A 10 6.66 -31.56 6.23
N ARG A 11 6.15 -31.12 5.07
CA ARG A 11 6.98 -30.52 4.02
C ARG A 11 7.70 -29.32 4.63
N GLY A 12 9.00 -29.48 4.85
CA GLY A 12 9.90 -28.42 5.25
C GLY A 12 9.83 -27.30 4.22
N ALA A 13 9.20 -26.19 4.61
CA ALA A 13 9.52 -24.90 4.04
C ALA A 13 11.01 -24.69 4.33
N LEU A 14 11.84 -24.89 3.31
CA LEU A 14 13.26 -24.57 3.37
C LEU A 14 13.39 -23.11 3.79
N ASP A 15 14.01 -22.93 4.94
CA ASP A 15 14.26 -21.69 5.66
C ASP A 15 15.21 -20.79 4.84
N GLN A 16 14.71 -20.23 3.73
CA GLN A 16 15.48 -19.31 2.89
C GLN A 16 15.81 -18.01 3.64
N ASP A 17 15.01 -17.63 4.63
CA ASP A 17 15.31 -16.51 5.51
C ASP A 17 16.53 -16.81 6.42
N GLY A 18 16.72 -18.08 6.83
CA GLY A 18 17.88 -18.52 7.58
C GLY A 18 19.21 -18.40 6.82
N LEU A 19 19.21 -18.64 5.49
CA LEU A 19 20.43 -18.63 4.68
C LEU A 19 21.06 -17.23 4.56
N GLY A 20 20.25 -16.18 4.40
CA GLY A 20 20.74 -14.81 4.36
C GLY A 20 21.27 -14.33 5.72
N GLN A 21 20.64 -14.78 6.80
CA GLN A 21 21.04 -14.43 8.16
C GLN A 21 22.36 -15.12 8.55
N GLN A 22 22.50 -16.42 8.22
CA GLN A 22 23.71 -17.20 8.44
C GLN A 22 24.91 -16.66 7.65
N ALA A 23 24.72 -16.27 6.39
CA ALA A 23 25.77 -15.66 5.58
C ALA A 23 26.34 -14.39 6.24
N SER A 24 25.49 -13.56 6.86
CA SER A 24 25.96 -12.35 7.56
C SER A 24 26.70 -12.66 8.88
N VAL A 25 26.30 -13.70 9.60
CA VAL A 25 26.94 -14.11 10.87
C VAL A 25 28.34 -14.67 10.59
N ASP A 26 28.47 -15.50 9.55
CA ASP A 26 29.75 -16.07 9.14
C ASP A 26 30.69 -14.98 8.59
N GLU A 27 30.17 -14.02 7.83
CA GLU A 27 30.93 -12.85 7.36
C GLU A 27 31.45 -12.01 8.53
N GLN A 28 30.59 -11.68 9.50
CA GLN A 28 31.00 -10.95 10.70
C GLN A 28 32.03 -11.74 11.52
N ARG A 29 31.86 -13.06 11.66
CA ARG A 29 32.84 -13.92 12.34
C ARG A 29 34.19 -13.88 11.63
N ASN A 30 34.21 -13.97 10.31
CA ASN A 30 35.45 -13.93 9.52
C ASN A 30 36.14 -12.57 9.64
N MET A 31 35.37 -11.47 9.63
CA MET A 31 35.88 -10.13 9.86
C MET A 31 36.53 -10.00 11.25
N LEU A 32 35.82 -10.41 12.31
CA LEU A 32 36.33 -10.37 13.68
C LEU A 32 37.56 -11.27 13.87
N ARG A 33 37.59 -12.44 13.21
CA ARG A 33 38.75 -13.33 13.20
C ARG A 33 39.95 -12.68 12.51
N ALA A 34 39.76 -11.97 11.41
CA ALA A 34 40.83 -11.23 10.74
C ALA A 34 41.40 -10.13 11.66
N THR A 35 40.52 -9.36 12.33
CA THR A 35 40.92 -8.35 13.31
C THR A 35 41.68 -8.97 14.49
N TRP A 36 41.21 -10.11 15.01
CA TRP A 36 41.87 -10.85 16.07
C TRP A 36 43.30 -11.25 15.69
N LEU A 37 43.48 -11.85 14.52
CA LEU A 37 44.79 -12.26 14.02
C LEU A 37 45.73 -11.06 13.82
N GLN A 38 45.19 -9.92 13.35
CA GLN A 38 45.97 -8.69 13.19
C GLN A 38 46.46 -8.14 14.55
N ILE A 39 45.61 -8.17 15.58
CA ILE A 39 46.00 -7.74 16.93
C ILE A 39 47.04 -8.69 17.52
N GLN A 40 46.90 -10.00 17.33
CA GLN A 40 47.92 -10.96 17.76
C GLN A 40 49.26 -10.73 17.07
N ALA A 41 49.26 -10.49 15.75
CA ALA A 41 50.47 -10.24 14.99
C ALA A 41 51.19 -8.95 15.44
N ALA A 42 50.44 -7.91 15.79
CA ALA A 42 50.99 -6.64 16.26
C ALA A 42 51.63 -6.72 17.66
N ALA A 43 51.34 -7.77 18.43
CA ALA A 43 51.80 -7.89 19.81
C ALA A 43 53.29 -8.27 19.96
N ASN A 44 54.03 -8.51 18.86
CA ASN A 44 55.47 -8.74 18.81
C ASN A 44 56.00 -9.77 19.84
N GLY A 45 55.25 -10.84 20.10
CA GLY A 45 55.62 -11.89 21.07
C GLY A 45 55.20 -11.63 22.52
N GLY A 46 54.66 -10.44 22.83
CA GLY A 46 53.92 -10.18 24.06
C GLY A 46 52.47 -10.66 23.97
N THR A 47 51.84 -10.97 25.10
CA THR A 47 50.41 -11.29 25.14
C THR A 47 49.59 -10.00 25.08
N ALA A 48 48.92 -9.73 23.94
CA ALA A 48 48.00 -8.59 23.82
C ALA A 48 46.84 -8.64 24.81
N PHE A 49 46.46 -9.86 25.24
CA PHE A 49 45.38 -10.12 26.19
C PHE A 49 45.80 -11.15 27.23
N PRO A 50 45.22 -11.13 28.46
CA PRO A 50 45.34 -12.23 29.41
C PRO A 50 44.88 -13.55 28.78
N ALA A 51 45.54 -14.68 29.11
CA ALA A 51 45.24 -15.99 28.52
C ALA A 51 43.76 -16.40 28.62
N ALA A 52 43.09 -16.06 29.72
CA ALA A 52 41.67 -16.30 29.91
C ALA A 52 40.79 -15.57 28.87
N VAL A 53 41.13 -14.32 28.53
CA VAL A 53 40.39 -13.53 27.54
C VAL A 53 40.64 -14.06 26.13
N GLN A 54 41.87 -14.52 25.83
CA GLN A 54 42.17 -15.16 24.54
C GLN A 54 41.32 -16.41 24.33
N GLN A 55 41.26 -17.28 25.35
CA GLN A 55 40.45 -18.48 25.31
C GLN A 55 38.96 -18.15 25.13
N GLU A 56 38.45 -17.13 25.81
CA GLU A 56 37.06 -16.70 25.64
C GLU A 56 36.78 -16.19 24.22
N ILE A 57 37.70 -15.41 23.63
CA ILE A 57 37.59 -14.94 22.25
C ILE A 57 37.56 -16.12 21.27
N GLU A 58 38.45 -17.10 21.44
CA GLU A 58 38.52 -18.28 20.57
C GLU A 58 37.26 -19.15 20.66
N VAL A 59 36.76 -19.39 21.87
CA VAL A 59 35.51 -20.13 22.11
C VAL A 59 34.33 -19.43 21.44
N ARG A 60 34.22 -18.11 21.59
CA ARG A 60 33.12 -17.34 20.99
C ARG A 60 33.30 -17.09 19.49
N LEU A 61 34.50 -17.22 18.94
CA LEU A 61 34.77 -17.20 17.50
C LEU A 61 34.67 -18.59 16.83
N ALA A 62 34.25 -19.62 17.57
CA ALA A 62 34.00 -20.94 17.02
C ALA A 62 32.86 -20.92 15.97
N ALA A 63 32.81 -21.96 15.15
CA ALA A 63 31.70 -22.13 14.22
C ALA A 63 30.39 -22.39 14.99
N GLY A 64 29.29 -21.78 14.55
CA GLY A 64 27.99 -21.91 15.22
C GLY A 64 27.72 -20.92 16.35
N SER A 65 28.68 -20.04 16.69
CA SER A 65 28.46 -18.99 17.67
C SER A 65 27.32 -18.06 17.29
N SER A 66 26.56 -17.62 18.30
CA SER A 66 25.46 -16.69 18.12
C SER A 66 25.96 -15.28 17.79
N LEU A 67 25.10 -14.44 17.21
CA LEU A 67 25.41 -13.02 17.01
C LEU A 67 25.74 -12.30 18.33
N ALA A 68 25.11 -12.72 19.43
CA ALA A 68 25.40 -12.17 20.76
C ALA A 68 26.83 -12.50 21.22
N ASP A 69 27.33 -13.69 20.92
CA ASP A 69 28.72 -14.06 21.23
C ASP A 69 29.72 -13.26 20.40
N LEU A 70 29.43 -13.06 19.11
CA LEU A 70 30.27 -12.24 18.23
C LEU A 70 30.30 -10.77 18.70
N ASN A 71 29.18 -10.26 19.22
CA ASN A 71 29.11 -8.91 19.78
C ASN A 71 30.00 -8.77 21.03
N VAL A 72 30.05 -9.80 21.89
CA VAL A 72 30.98 -9.82 23.05
C VAL A 72 32.43 -9.86 22.58
N VAL A 73 32.75 -10.66 21.56
CA VAL A 73 34.10 -10.69 20.98
C VAL A 73 34.51 -9.31 20.47
N GLU A 74 33.64 -8.61 19.73
CA GLU A 74 33.93 -7.25 19.25
C GLU A 74 34.24 -6.29 20.41
N GLN A 75 33.47 -6.36 21.50
CA GLN A 75 33.71 -5.56 22.70
C GLN A 75 35.05 -5.89 23.38
N LEU A 76 35.40 -7.17 23.46
CA LEU A 76 36.70 -7.60 23.99
C LEU A 76 37.86 -7.12 23.11
N LEU A 77 37.74 -7.21 21.78
CA LEU A 77 38.79 -6.76 20.85
C LEU A 77 39.07 -5.26 20.97
N ILE A 78 38.04 -4.44 21.20
CA ILE A 78 38.17 -2.99 21.41
C ILE A 78 39.08 -2.68 22.61
N SER A 79 39.08 -3.52 23.64
CA SER A 79 39.89 -3.31 24.84
C SER A 79 41.42 -3.38 24.60
N ALA A 80 41.88 -3.99 23.50
CA ALA A 80 43.30 -4.02 23.13
C ALA A 80 43.71 -3.00 22.08
N LEU A 81 42.76 -2.29 21.45
CA LEU A 81 43.09 -1.26 20.47
C LEU A 81 43.73 -0.05 21.16
N GLY A 82 44.81 0.48 20.60
CA GLY A 82 45.50 1.66 21.13
C GLY A 82 45.96 2.61 20.04
N GLY A 83 46.25 3.86 20.41
CA GLY A 83 46.82 4.88 19.54
C GLY A 83 46.03 5.08 18.22
N ALA A 84 46.76 5.12 17.10
CA ALA A 84 46.19 5.40 15.78
C ALA A 84 45.14 4.36 15.31
N ALA A 85 45.28 3.10 15.71
CA ALA A 85 44.32 2.05 15.35
C ALA A 85 42.95 2.29 15.98
N LEU A 86 42.92 2.88 17.19
CA LEU A 86 41.69 3.23 17.89
C LEU A 86 40.98 4.41 17.21
N ASP A 87 41.73 5.43 16.77
CA ASP A 87 41.19 6.57 16.01
C ASP A 87 40.58 6.13 14.67
N GLU A 88 41.27 5.24 13.95
CA GLU A 88 40.76 4.67 12.71
C GLU A 88 39.49 3.82 12.94
N ALA A 89 39.46 3.02 14.00
CA ALA A 89 38.28 2.23 14.37
C ALA A 89 37.08 3.13 14.69
N ILE A 90 37.28 4.22 15.43
CA ILE A 90 36.22 5.20 15.71
C ILE A 90 35.72 5.85 14.43
N ALA A 91 36.62 6.32 13.57
CA ALA A 91 36.25 6.95 12.30
C ALA A 91 35.42 5.99 11.42
N ARG A 92 35.86 4.71 11.29
CA ARG A 92 35.13 3.68 10.55
C ARG A 92 33.75 3.42 11.14
N LYS A 93 33.63 3.27 12.46
CA LYS A 93 32.34 3.00 13.11
C LYS A 93 31.39 4.19 13.05
N LEU A 94 31.88 5.42 13.07
CA LEU A 94 31.05 6.61 12.84
C LEU A 94 30.48 6.65 11.42
N VAL A 95 31.29 6.29 10.41
CA VAL A 95 30.82 6.17 9.03
C VAL A 95 29.80 5.04 8.90
N GLU A 96 30.04 3.90 9.54
CA GLU A 96 29.10 2.78 9.57
C GLU A 96 27.77 3.18 10.23
N ALA A 97 27.82 3.84 11.39
CA ALA A 97 26.64 4.30 12.11
C ALA A 97 25.84 5.33 11.28
N LYS A 98 26.53 6.23 10.58
CA LYS A 98 25.88 7.15 9.63
C LYS A 98 25.22 6.41 8.48
N ARG A 99 25.88 5.41 7.90
CA ARG A 99 25.32 4.58 6.81
C ARG A 99 24.10 3.78 7.27
N ARG A 100 24.10 3.28 8.50
CA ARG A 100 22.98 2.54 9.10
C ARG A 100 21.86 3.45 9.62
N GLY A 101 22.03 4.77 9.57
CA GLY A 101 21.00 5.73 9.99
C GLY A 101 20.76 5.72 11.50
N LEU A 102 21.80 5.59 12.32
CA LEU A 102 21.67 5.70 13.77
C LEU A 102 21.07 7.09 14.11
N PRO A 103 19.93 7.17 14.84
CA PRO A 103 19.16 8.40 15.00
C PRO A 103 19.97 9.55 15.60
N ASP A 104 20.85 9.23 16.57
CA ASP A 104 21.64 10.22 17.30
C ASP A 104 23.07 10.35 16.75
N ILE A 105 23.29 9.99 15.47
CA ILE A 105 24.64 10.01 14.90
C ILE A 105 25.23 11.42 14.83
N ALA A 106 24.40 12.43 14.54
CA ALA A 106 24.84 13.82 14.49
C ALA A 106 25.35 14.27 15.86
N GLU A 107 24.58 14.00 16.92
CA GLU A 107 24.96 14.30 18.29
C GLU A 107 26.20 13.50 18.72
N THR A 108 26.24 12.20 18.40
CA THR A 108 27.37 11.33 18.74
C THR A 108 28.67 11.79 18.06
N SER A 109 28.60 12.21 16.79
CA SER A 109 29.74 12.79 16.07
C SER A 109 30.16 14.15 16.61
N ALA A 110 29.21 14.98 17.05
CA ALA A 110 29.49 16.25 17.71
C ALA A 110 30.16 16.05 19.07
N ARG A 111 29.69 15.07 19.88
CA ARG A 111 30.32 14.68 21.15
C ARG A 111 31.77 14.24 20.95
N PHE A 112 32.06 13.46 19.90
CA PHE A 112 33.44 13.07 19.58
C PHE A 112 34.31 14.27 19.17
N THR A 113 33.78 15.17 18.34
CA THR A 113 34.47 16.39 17.92
C THR A 113 34.77 17.30 19.13
N GLN A 114 33.81 17.42 20.05
CA GLN A 114 33.97 18.15 21.29
C GLN A 114 35.07 17.53 22.17
N LEU A 115 35.08 16.20 22.31
CA LEU A 115 36.14 15.49 23.02
C LEU A 115 37.52 15.76 22.41
N GLN A 116 37.63 15.82 21.08
CA GLN A 116 38.90 16.14 20.40
C GLN A 116 39.32 17.59 20.62
N SER A 117 38.38 18.52 20.63
CA SER A 117 38.66 19.95 20.84
C SER A 117 39.11 20.28 22.27
N ALA A 118 38.74 19.44 23.25
CA ALA A 118 39.07 19.65 24.66
C ALA A 118 40.55 19.32 25.02
N GLY A 119 41.32 18.79 24.06
CA GLY A 119 42.73 18.43 24.24
C GLY A 119 43.03 16.99 23.82
N PRO A 120 44.28 16.50 24.03
CA PRO A 120 44.64 15.12 23.73
C PRO A 120 43.77 14.15 24.53
N ILE A 121 42.98 13.33 23.83
CA ILE A 121 42.10 12.34 24.45
C ILE A 121 42.93 11.11 24.82
N ASP A 122 42.90 10.73 26.10
CA ASP A 122 43.46 9.46 26.57
C ASP A 122 42.76 8.25 25.91
N ASP A 123 43.54 7.19 25.64
CA ASP A 123 43.06 5.98 24.98
C ASP A 123 41.90 5.34 25.76
N THR A 124 41.88 5.46 27.09
CA THR A 124 40.78 4.99 27.94
C THR A 124 39.44 5.64 27.55
N ARG A 125 39.44 6.95 27.32
CA ARG A 125 38.23 7.70 26.94
C ARG A 125 37.81 7.37 25.50
N LYS A 126 38.78 7.22 24.60
CA LYS A 126 38.51 6.78 23.21
C LYS A 126 37.90 5.38 23.16
N ARG A 127 38.40 4.44 23.96
CA ARG A 127 37.84 3.07 24.08
C ARG A 127 36.42 3.10 24.63
N ALA A 128 36.17 3.88 25.69
CA ALA A 128 34.83 4.03 26.25
C ALA A 128 33.84 4.60 25.21
N PHE A 129 34.26 5.61 24.44
CA PHE A 129 33.46 6.16 23.35
C PHE A 129 33.18 5.13 22.25
N LEU A 130 34.21 4.41 21.78
CA LEU A 130 34.07 3.38 20.76
C LEU A 130 33.15 2.24 21.24
N LEU A 131 33.29 1.82 22.49
CA LEU A 131 32.45 0.78 23.08
C LEU A 131 30.98 1.21 23.12
N GLY A 132 30.69 2.44 23.55
CA GLY A 132 29.32 3.00 23.51
C GLY A 132 28.73 2.99 22.10
N LEU A 133 29.50 3.48 21.12
CA LEU A 133 29.09 3.51 19.72
C LEU A 133 28.82 2.10 19.15
N VAL A 134 29.65 1.12 19.49
CA VAL A 134 29.48 -0.27 19.06
C VAL A 134 28.26 -0.91 19.71
N VAL A 135 28.03 -0.69 21.02
CA VAL A 135 26.83 -1.15 21.71
C VAL A 135 25.57 -0.57 21.07
N ASP A 136 25.56 0.71 20.73
CA ASP A 136 24.43 1.35 20.05
C ASP A 136 24.16 0.74 18.67
N LEU A 137 25.22 0.48 17.89
CA LEU A 137 25.12 -0.21 16.59
C LEU A 137 24.60 -1.64 16.73
N GLN A 138 25.07 -2.39 17.73
CA GLN A 138 24.64 -3.75 18.01
C GLN A 138 23.16 -3.77 18.42
N HIS A 139 22.73 -2.84 19.27
CA HIS A 139 21.33 -2.70 19.68
C HIS A 139 20.42 -2.33 18.52
N LEU A 140 20.85 -1.42 17.65
CA LEU A 140 20.16 -1.10 16.40
C LEU A 140 20.02 -2.36 15.52
N GLY A 141 21.08 -3.16 15.41
CA GLY A 141 21.07 -4.43 14.70
C GLY A 141 20.03 -5.41 15.24
N LEU A 142 20.04 -5.66 16.56
CA LEU A 142 19.09 -6.55 17.23
C LEU A 142 17.64 -6.07 17.06
N ARG A 143 17.39 -4.77 17.25
CA ARG A 143 16.05 -4.20 17.05
C ARG A 143 15.59 -4.32 15.60
N SER A 144 16.47 -4.06 14.62
CA SER A 144 16.12 -4.23 13.20
C SER A 144 15.75 -5.67 12.85
N ALA A 145 16.40 -6.66 13.48
CA ALA A 145 16.09 -8.07 13.28
C ALA A 145 14.73 -8.42 13.90
N GLN A 146 14.45 -7.91 15.11
CA GLN A 146 13.15 -8.08 15.76
C GLN A 146 12.02 -7.47 14.92
N VAL A 147 12.21 -6.27 14.37
CA VAL A 147 11.23 -5.61 13.48
C VAL A 147 10.98 -6.45 12.22
N ARG A 148 12.04 -6.98 11.59
CA ARG A 148 11.90 -7.89 10.43
C ARG A 148 11.11 -9.15 10.80
N ALA A 149 11.37 -9.75 11.95
CA ALA A 149 10.63 -10.92 12.43
C ALA A 149 9.15 -10.60 12.70
N LEU A 150 8.85 -9.49 13.38
CA LEU A 150 7.47 -9.03 13.63
C LEU A 150 6.74 -8.73 12.33
N ARG A 151 7.40 -8.09 11.36
CA ARG A 151 6.86 -7.86 10.02
C ARG A 151 6.54 -9.17 9.32
N GLY A 152 7.44 -10.16 9.34
CA GLY A 152 7.20 -11.48 8.77
C GLY A 152 5.97 -12.16 9.37
N GLN A 153 5.84 -12.12 10.70
CA GLN A 153 4.65 -12.65 11.40
C GLN A 153 3.36 -11.91 11.02
N ALA A 154 3.41 -10.58 10.91
CA ALA A 154 2.26 -9.77 10.52
C ALA A 154 1.84 -10.03 9.07
N ILE A 155 2.79 -10.12 8.14
CA ILE A 155 2.53 -10.46 6.73
C ILE A 155 1.94 -11.86 6.63
N ALA A 156 2.49 -12.85 7.33
CA ALA A 156 1.95 -14.20 7.35
C ALA A 156 0.53 -14.26 7.93
N LEU A 157 0.25 -13.49 8.98
CA LEU A 157 -1.10 -13.38 9.54
C LEU A 157 -2.07 -12.76 8.53
N VAL A 158 -1.72 -11.61 7.94
CA VAL A 158 -2.57 -10.95 6.92
C VAL A 158 -2.78 -11.87 5.73
N GLY A 159 -1.74 -12.53 5.23
CA GLY A 159 -1.85 -13.50 4.14
C GLY A 159 -2.79 -14.66 4.46
N ARG A 160 -2.72 -15.22 5.67
CA ARG A 160 -3.69 -16.25 6.11
C ARG A 160 -5.11 -15.69 6.18
N LEU A 161 -5.32 -14.52 6.76
CA LEU A 161 -6.63 -13.87 6.84
C LEU A 161 -7.20 -13.57 5.44
N THR A 162 -6.36 -13.12 4.50
CA THR A 162 -6.75 -12.90 3.11
C THR A 162 -7.16 -14.21 2.44
N CYS A 163 -6.41 -15.29 2.63
CA CYS A 163 -6.77 -16.61 2.10
C CYS A 163 -8.13 -17.08 2.64
N TRP A 164 -8.37 -16.90 3.95
CA TRP A 164 -9.68 -17.17 4.55
C TRP A 164 -10.78 -16.29 3.95
N ALA A 165 -10.57 -14.98 3.88
CA ALA A 165 -11.56 -14.05 3.33
C ALA A 165 -11.91 -14.35 1.87
N VAL A 166 -10.90 -14.67 1.03
CA VAL A 166 -11.11 -15.10 -0.37
C VAL A 166 -11.86 -16.43 -0.40
N THR A 167 -11.49 -17.39 0.44
CA THR A 167 -12.19 -18.68 0.51
C THR A 167 -13.66 -18.48 0.85
N PHE A 168 -13.95 -17.68 1.88
CA PHE A 168 -15.33 -17.32 2.22
C PHE A 168 -16.03 -16.63 1.05
N ALA A 169 -15.42 -15.60 0.45
CA ALA A 169 -16.01 -14.90 -0.69
C ALA A 169 -16.32 -15.83 -1.88
N VAL A 170 -15.48 -16.83 -2.16
CA VAL A 170 -15.60 -17.74 -3.31
C VAL A 170 -16.55 -18.91 -3.05
N ILE A 171 -16.69 -19.39 -1.81
CA ILE A 171 -17.56 -20.52 -1.45
C ILE A 171 -18.98 -20.40 -2.04
N PRO A 172 -19.75 -19.30 -1.89
CA PRO A 172 -21.10 -19.23 -2.42
C PRO A 172 -21.13 -19.31 -3.96
N PHE A 173 -20.10 -18.81 -4.65
CA PHE A 173 -19.99 -18.93 -6.10
C PHE A 173 -19.74 -20.38 -6.52
N LEU A 174 -18.86 -21.10 -5.80
CA LEU A 174 -18.61 -22.51 -6.06
C LEU A 174 -19.85 -23.36 -5.78
N VAL A 175 -20.56 -23.07 -4.69
CA VAL A 175 -21.80 -23.73 -4.31
C VAL A 175 -22.88 -23.51 -5.39
N PHE A 176 -23.05 -22.27 -5.86
CA PHE A 176 -23.94 -21.95 -6.97
C PHE A 176 -23.53 -22.65 -8.28
N LEU A 177 -22.23 -22.71 -8.59
CA LEU A 177 -21.70 -23.39 -9.77
C LEU A 177 -21.99 -24.90 -9.73
N VAL A 178 -21.75 -25.55 -8.59
CA VAL A 178 -22.03 -26.97 -8.38
C VAL A 178 -23.51 -27.25 -8.51
N TYR A 179 -24.37 -26.39 -7.95
CA TYR A 179 -25.82 -26.52 -8.12
C TYR A 179 -26.23 -26.46 -9.60
N ARG A 180 -25.69 -25.50 -10.36
CA ARG A 180 -25.98 -25.40 -11.80
C ARG A 180 -25.49 -26.63 -12.57
N LEU A 181 -24.35 -27.18 -12.19
CA LEU A 181 -23.85 -28.43 -12.76
C LEU A 181 -24.78 -29.63 -12.43
N SER A 182 -25.34 -29.68 -11.22
CA SER A 182 -26.30 -30.72 -10.83
C SER A 182 -27.65 -30.65 -11.55
N LEU A 183 -28.02 -29.49 -12.12
CA LEU A 183 -29.20 -29.39 -12.98
C LEU A 183 -28.98 -30.00 -14.37
N VAL A 184 -27.72 -30.10 -14.82
CA VAL A 184 -27.38 -30.67 -16.13
C VAL A 184 -27.19 -32.18 -16.04
N ASP A 185 -26.63 -32.68 -14.94
CA ASP A 185 -26.38 -34.11 -14.73
C ASP A 185 -27.33 -34.70 -13.68
N SER A 186 -28.19 -35.60 -14.15
CA SER A 186 -29.16 -36.34 -13.32
C SER A 186 -28.55 -37.10 -12.14
N GLY A 187 -27.24 -37.45 -12.21
CA GLY A 187 -26.54 -38.16 -11.13
C GLY A 187 -26.29 -37.32 -9.87
N LEU A 188 -26.39 -35.99 -9.94
CA LEU A 188 -26.03 -35.06 -8.86
C LEU A 188 -27.24 -34.38 -8.18
N HIS A 189 -28.47 -34.71 -8.57
CA HIS A 189 -29.68 -34.04 -8.08
C HIS A 189 -29.78 -33.99 -6.54
N GLY A 190 -29.38 -35.05 -5.84
CA GLY A 190 -29.45 -35.11 -4.36
C GLY A 190 -28.53 -34.11 -3.64
N LEU A 191 -27.40 -33.74 -4.23
CA LEU A 191 -26.51 -32.69 -3.70
C LEU A 191 -27.02 -31.29 -4.05
N GLY A 192 -27.67 -31.14 -5.22
CA GLY A 192 -28.22 -29.88 -5.70
C GLY A 192 -29.31 -29.32 -4.79
N ASP A 193 -30.28 -30.14 -4.39
CA ASP A 193 -31.45 -29.68 -3.60
C ASP A 193 -31.06 -29.12 -2.22
N GLY A 194 -30.11 -29.76 -1.54
CA GLY A 194 -29.60 -29.28 -0.26
C GLY A 194 -28.85 -27.94 -0.39
N ILE A 195 -28.12 -27.76 -1.49
CA ILE A 195 -27.40 -26.52 -1.78
C ILE A 195 -28.37 -25.38 -2.12
N VAL A 196 -29.38 -25.63 -2.95
CA VAL A 196 -30.41 -24.62 -3.26
C VAL A 196 -31.05 -24.13 -2.00
N TRP A 197 -31.46 -25.05 -1.12
CA TRP A 197 -32.09 -24.69 0.13
C TRP A 197 -31.18 -23.78 0.96
N ILE A 198 -29.88 -24.08 1.06
CA ILE A 198 -28.94 -23.21 1.75
C ILE A 198 -28.88 -21.82 1.10
N VAL A 199 -28.69 -21.73 -0.22
CA VAL A 199 -28.51 -20.45 -0.94
C VAL A 199 -29.81 -19.62 -0.99
N SER A 200 -30.95 -20.24 -1.30
CA SER A 200 -32.25 -19.57 -1.38
C SER A 200 -32.77 -19.14 -0.01
N THR A 201 -32.34 -19.82 1.06
CA THR A 201 -32.69 -19.48 2.44
C THR A 201 -31.71 -18.49 3.06
N PHE A 202 -30.75 -17.94 2.31
CA PHE A 202 -29.96 -16.80 2.76
C PHE A 202 -30.62 -15.47 2.32
N PRO A 203 -31.59 -14.91 3.09
CA PRO A 203 -32.25 -13.65 2.75
C PRO A 203 -31.28 -12.45 2.72
N ASN A 204 -30.02 -12.65 3.11
CA ASN A 204 -29.02 -11.62 3.29
C ASN A 204 -27.76 -11.85 2.44
N TYR A 205 -27.89 -12.43 1.24
CA TYR A 205 -26.76 -12.63 0.33
C TYR A 205 -26.01 -11.32 -0.01
N GLY A 206 -26.74 -10.21 -0.17
CA GLY A 206 -26.14 -8.89 -0.38
C GLY A 206 -25.30 -8.43 0.82
N LEU A 207 -25.80 -8.60 2.05
CA LEU A 207 -25.06 -8.27 3.27
C LEU A 207 -23.81 -9.14 3.42
N TYR A 208 -23.93 -10.43 3.15
CA TYR A 208 -22.79 -11.35 3.14
C TYR A 208 -21.70 -10.90 2.16
N THR A 209 -22.09 -10.53 0.95
CA THR A 209 -21.20 -10.02 -0.09
C THR A 209 -20.53 -8.73 0.37
N ALA A 210 -21.29 -7.78 0.93
CA ALA A 210 -20.75 -6.53 1.44
C ALA A 210 -19.71 -6.76 2.57
N VAL A 211 -20.01 -7.66 3.51
CA VAL A 211 -19.11 -8.00 4.63
C VAL A 211 -17.82 -8.66 4.14
N THR A 212 -17.91 -9.68 3.29
CA THR A 212 -16.75 -10.43 2.80
C THR A 212 -15.84 -9.58 1.91
N PHE A 213 -16.41 -8.84 0.97
CA PHE A 213 -15.63 -7.95 0.11
C PHE A 213 -15.14 -6.69 0.83
N GLY A 214 -15.85 -6.21 1.85
CA GLY A 214 -15.38 -5.17 2.76
C GLY A 214 -14.14 -5.61 3.56
N ALA A 215 -14.18 -6.81 4.15
CA ALA A 215 -13.03 -7.41 4.81
C ALA A 215 -11.85 -7.61 3.84
N LEU A 216 -12.13 -8.08 2.61
CA LEU A 216 -11.11 -8.24 1.57
C LEU A 216 -10.47 -6.90 1.19
N GLY A 217 -11.27 -5.85 1.01
CA GLY A 217 -10.78 -4.50 0.74
C GLY A 217 -9.89 -3.95 1.86
N ALA A 218 -10.26 -4.19 3.12
CA ALA A 218 -9.45 -3.80 4.29
C ALA A 218 -8.11 -4.55 4.35
N LEU A 219 -8.12 -5.86 4.08
CA LEU A 219 -6.91 -6.68 4.03
C LEU A 219 -5.99 -6.27 2.86
N PHE A 220 -6.57 -6.00 1.69
CA PHE A 220 -5.81 -5.51 0.53
C PHE A 220 -5.19 -4.15 0.83
N SER A 221 -5.94 -3.24 1.45
CA SER A 221 -5.44 -1.96 1.94
C SER A 221 -4.18 -2.19 2.77
N ARG A 222 -4.27 -3.03 3.81
CA ARG A 222 -3.14 -3.34 4.69
C ARG A 222 -1.94 -3.98 3.98
N TYR A 223 -2.20 -4.80 2.97
CA TYR A 223 -1.13 -5.39 2.16
C TYR A 223 -0.35 -4.32 1.39
N THR A 224 -1.04 -3.32 0.83
CA THR A 224 -0.38 -2.18 0.18
C THR A 224 0.42 -1.32 1.18
N ASP A 225 0.00 -1.22 2.46
CA ASP A 225 0.81 -0.56 3.50
C ASP A 225 2.17 -1.22 3.66
N PHE A 226 2.18 -2.54 3.76
CA PHE A 226 3.40 -3.29 3.97
C PHE A 226 4.36 -3.22 2.79
N GLN A 227 3.87 -2.91 1.59
CA GLN A 227 4.69 -2.67 0.40
C GLN A 227 5.24 -1.24 0.35
N GLN A 228 4.44 -0.24 0.73
CA GLN A 228 4.82 1.17 0.65
C GLN A 228 5.73 1.62 1.80
N VAL A 229 5.52 1.07 2.99
CA VAL A 229 6.36 1.34 4.15
C VAL A 229 7.69 0.63 3.94
N THR A 230 8.64 1.39 3.38
CA THR A 230 10.03 0.95 3.20
C THR A 230 10.66 0.76 4.57
N GLU A 231 11.59 -0.20 4.71
CA GLU A 231 12.16 -0.66 5.99
C GLU A 231 12.72 0.43 6.92
N THR A 232 12.96 1.63 6.38
CA THR A 232 13.59 2.74 7.08
C THR A 232 12.62 3.74 7.72
N SER A 233 11.31 3.68 7.45
CA SER A 233 10.39 4.76 7.84
C SER A 233 9.55 4.49 9.08
N VAL A 234 9.57 3.30 9.68
CA VAL A 234 8.83 3.01 10.92
C VAL A 234 9.75 3.24 12.11
N PRO A 235 9.44 4.19 13.01
CA PRO A 235 10.17 4.34 14.26
C PRO A 235 10.14 3.01 15.01
N LEU A 236 11.31 2.54 15.46
CA LEU A 236 11.45 1.25 16.16
C LEU A 236 10.54 1.14 17.39
N GLY A 237 10.22 2.26 18.06
CA GLY A 237 9.32 2.29 19.22
C GLY A 237 7.86 2.00 18.87
N ASP A 238 7.44 2.30 17.64
CA ASP A 238 6.04 2.14 17.22
C ASP A 238 5.80 0.82 16.48
N ALA A 239 6.86 0.06 16.17
CA ALA A 239 6.77 -1.18 15.42
C ALA A 239 5.88 -2.23 16.13
N ASP A 240 5.99 -2.37 17.46
CA ASP A 240 5.17 -3.31 18.22
C ASP A 240 3.67 -2.97 18.13
N THR A 241 3.33 -1.70 18.30
CA THR A 241 1.95 -1.23 18.14
C THR A 241 1.51 -1.42 16.70
N TYR A 242 2.31 -1.01 15.73
CA TYR A 242 1.97 -1.05 14.31
C TYR A 242 1.77 -2.46 13.77
N TYR A 243 2.60 -3.44 14.17
CA TYR A 243 2.50 -4.83 13.74
C TYR A 243 1.67 -5.71 14.69
N SER A 244 1.05 -5.13 15.73
CA SER A 244 0.20 -5.87 16.65
C SER A 244 -0.98 -6.52 15.92
N ARG A 245 -1.31 -7.75 16.32
CA ARG A 245 -2.44 -8.50 15.76
C ARG A 245 -3.77 -7.80 16.01
N ALA A 246 -3.89 -7.14 17.17
CA ALA A 246 -5.06 -6.36 17.53
C ALA A 246 -5.33 -5.24 16.53
N ASN A 247 -4.29 -4.50 16.12
CA ASN A 247 -4.46 -3.43 15.14
C ASN A 247 -4.84 -3.95 13.76
N VAL A 248 -4.28 -5.09 13.33
CA VAL A 248 -4.69 -5.73 12.07
C VAL A 248 -6.17 -6.14 12.08
N LEU A 249 -6.62 -6.76 13.17
CA LEU A 249 -8.02 -7.20 13.32
C LEU A 249 -8.99 -6.02 13.46
N LEU A 250 -8.63 -5.01 14.25
CA LEU A 250 -9.42 -3.78 14.38
C LEU A 250 -9.63 -3.12 13.02
N ARG A 251 -8.56 -3.07 12.21
CA ARG A 251 -8.60 -2.52 10.85
C ARG A 251 -9.56 -3.27 9.94
N MET A 252 -9.48 -4.60 9.96
CA MET A 252 -10.39 -5.47 9.22
C MET A 252 -11.85 -5.23 9.65
N LEU A 253 -12.09 -5.09 10.96
CA LEU A 253 -13.42 -4.84 11.51
C LEU A 253 -13.98 -3.50 11.06
N ILE A 254 -13.18 -2.42 11.13
CA ILE A 254 -13.60 -1.08 10.70
C ILE A 254 -13.98 -1.08 9.22
N GLY A 255 -13.15 -1.67 8.35
CA GLY A 255 -13.45 -1.75 6.92
C GLY A 255 -14.70 -2.59 6.61
N THR A 256 -14.91 -3.67 7.36
CA THR A 256 -16.10 -4.53 7.25
C THR A 256 -17.36 -3.76 7.67
N VAL A 257 -17.32 -3.05 8.79
CA VAL A 257 -18.42 -2.22 9.28
C VAL A 257 -18.73 -1.08 8.31
N GLY A 258 -17.70 -0.46 7.72
CA GLY A 258 -17.87 0.54 6.66
C GLY A 258 -18.64 0.00 5.46
N ALA A 259 -18.27 -1.19 4.96
CA ALA A 259 -19.00 -1.83 3.86
C ALA A 259 -20.44 -2.19 4.25
N MET A 260 -20.66 -2.62 5.49
CA MET A 260 -22.00 -2.88 6.02
C MET A 260 -22.88 -1.62 6.06
N PHE A 261 -22.33 -0.45 6.41
CA PHE A 261 -23.07 0.81 6.35
C PHE A 261 -23.46 1.18 4.92
N ILE A 262 -22.56 1.02 3.94
CA ILE A 262 -22.90 1.27 2.53
C ILE A 262 -24.03 0.34 2.08
N TYR A 263 -23.99 -0.94 2.46
CA TYR A 263 -25.06 -1.87 2.19
C TYR A 263 -26.41 -1.39 2.77
N PHE A 264 -26.44 -0.98 4.04
CA PHE A 264 -27.68 -0.48 4.64
C PHE A 264 -28.20 0.81 4.02
N PHE A 265 -27.32 1.73 3.61
CA PHE A 265 -27.75 2.94 2.90
C PHE A 265 -28.28 2.66 1.49
N ALA A 266 -27.73 1.66 0.80
CA ALA A 266 -28.30 1.16 -0.45
C ALA A 266 -29.65 0.47 -0.20
N ALA A 267 -29.76 -0.33 0.87
CA ALA A 267 -30.98 -1.05 1.24
C ALA A 267 -32.12 -0.12 1.64
N SER A 268 -31.80 1.01 2.29
CA SER A 268 -32.79 1.99 2.72
C SER A 268 -33.20 2.96 1.61
N GLU A 269 -32.70 2.78 0.38
CA GLU A 269 -32.92 3.68 -0.77
C GLU A 269 -32.53 5.15 -0.48
N LEU A 270 -31.69 5.38 0.53
CA LEU A 270 -31.25 6.73 0.91
C LEU A 270 -30.29 7.29 -0.14
N LEU A 271 -29.50 6.40 -0.74
CA LEU A 271 -28.65 6.70 -1.87
C LEU A 271 -29.42 6.35 -3.14
N THR A 272 -29.79 7.35 -3.94
CA THR A 272 -30.38 7.16 -5.26
C THR A 272 -29.38 7.55 -6.34
N GLY A 273 -29.31 6.78 -7.43
CA GLY A 273 -28.48 7.12 -8.57
C GLY A 273 -27.97 5.92 -9.36
N PRO A 274 -27.44 6.15 -10.58
CA PRO A 274 -26.99 5.09 -11.49
C PRO A 274 -25.75 4.32 -11.01
N LEU A 275 -25.09 4.81 -9.96
CA LEU A 275 -23.91 4.21 -9.33
C LEU A 275 -24.24 3.45 -8.04
N VAL A 276 -25.48 3.54 -7.55
CA VAL A 276 -25.93 2.83 -6.35
C VAL A 276 -26.50 1.48 -6.80
N PRO A 277 -26.07 0.36 -6.18
CA PRO A 277 -26.58 -0.95 -6.54
C PRO A 277 -28.04 -1.09 -6.10
N ASP A 278 -28.90 -1.59 -6.99
CA ASP A 278 -30.26 -2.00 -6.64
C ASP A 278 -30.22 -3.39 -5.98
N LEU A 279 -30.50 -3.42 -4.66
CA LEU A 279 -30.40 -4.66 -3.89
C LEU A 279 -31.46 -5.69 -4.27
N GLN A 280 -32.58 -5.27 -4.88
CA GLN A 280 -33.62 -6.17 -5.35
C GLN A 280 -33.18 -6.94 -6.61
N LYS A 281 -32.16 -6.45 -7.32
CA LYS A 281 -31.62 -7.00 -8.58
C LYS A 281 -30.26 -7.71 -8.40
N LEU A 282 -29.92 -8.10 -7.17
CA LEU A 282 -28.72 -8.88 -6.87
C LEU A 282 -28.89 -10.32 -7.37
N THR A 283 -28.52 -10.56 -8.62
CA THR A 283 -28.63 -11.86 -9.26
C THR A 283 -27.45 -12.10 -10.21
N TYR A 284 -27.41 -13.28 -10.83
CA TYR A 284 -26.52 -13.59 -11.95
C TYR A 284 -27.34 -13.54 -13.23
N VAL A 285 -26.77 -12.92 -14.26
CA VAL A 285 -27.42 -12.81 -15.58
C VAL A 285 -26.59 -13.64 -16.57
N ALA A 286 -27.26 -14.37 -17.45
CA ALA A 286 -26.57 -15.02 -18.56
C ALA A 286 -25.91 -13.94 -19.43
N ALA A 287 -24.61 -14.08 -19.71
CA ALA A 287 -23.94 -13.18 -20.63
C ALA A 287 -24.67 -13.21 -21.97
N ARG A 288 -25.28 -12.09 -22.37
CA ARG A 288 -25.77 -11.92 -23.74
C ARG A 288 -24.56 -11.97 -24.65
N SER A 289 -24.31 -13.11 -25.27
CA SER A 289 -23.52 -13.14 -26.49
C SER A 289 -24.48 -12.88 -27.63
N ASP A 290 -24.34 -11.73 -28.29
CA ASP A 290 -25.10 -11.37 -29.50
C ASP A 290 -24.86 -12.36 -30.67
N LEU A 291 -24.02 -13.39 -30.47
CA LEU A 291 -23.75 -14.51 -31.37
C LEU A 291 -24.37 -15.85 -30.94
N ALA A 292 -25.02 -15.99 -29.78
CA ALA A 292 -25.63 -17.26 -29.35
C ALA A 292 -27.05 -17.44 -29.91
N SER A 293 -27.14 -17.83 -31.18
CA SER A 293 -28.36 -18.40 -31.77
C SER A 293 -28.38 -19.93 -31.59
N GLY A 294 -28.27 -20.39 -30.34
CA GLY A 294 -28.22 -21.81 -29.99
C GLY A 294 -29.48 -22.30 -29.25
N PRO A 295 -29.77 -23.62 -29.28
CA PRO A 295 -30.99 -24.24 -28.72
C PRO A 295 -31.13 -24.15 -27.19
N PHE A 296 -30.22 -23.47 -26.49
CA PHE A 296 -30.25 -23.30 -25.04
C PHE A 296 -31.02 -22.05 -24.58
N CYS A 297 -31.37 -21.11 -25.46
CA CYS A 297 -32.26 -19.99 -25.11
C CYS A 297 -33.65 -20.46 -24.67
N ASP A 298 -34.10 -21.63 -25.13
CA ASP A 298 -35.39 -22.21 -24.76
C ASP A 298 -35.41 -22.79 -23.32
N LEU A 299 -34.24 -23.04 -22.71
CA LEU A 299 -34.11 -23.67 -21.39
C LEU A 299 -34.14 -22.70 -20.20
N LEU A 300 -34.01 -21.38 -20.42
CA LEU A 300 -33.96 -20.37 -19.35
C LEU A 300 -35.27 -19.58 -19.16
N GLY A 301 -36.36 -20.03 -19.78
CA GLY A 301 -37.70 -19.50 -19.54
C GLY A 301 -38.14 -18.45 -20.55
N GLY A 302 -39.17 -18.80 -21.32
CA GLY A 302 -40.05 -17.88 -22.06
C GLY A 302 -39.40 -17.05 -23.18
N PRO A 303 -39.88 -17.13 -24.45
CA PRO A 303 -39.36 -16.33 -25.56
C PRO A 303 -39.51 -14.79 -25.42
N ALA A 304 -40.08 -14.30 -24.32
CA ALA A 304 -40.30 -12.86 -24.07
C ALA A 304 -39.05 -12.11 -23.57
N ASP A 305 -38.13 -12.76 -22.84
CA ASP A 305 -36.99 -12.07 -22.22
C ASP A 305 -35.72 -12.06 -23.10
N CYS A 306 -35.76 -12.78 -24.23
CA CYS A 306 -34.68 -12.84 -25.22
C CYS A 306 -34.93 -11.97 -26.46
N VAL A 307 -35.89 -11.04 -26.44
CA VAL A 307 -36.07 -10.09 -27.54
C VAL A 307 -34.98 -9.03 -27.49
N VAL A 308 -34.08 -9.09 -28.46
CA VAL A 308 -33.14 -8.02 -28.78
C VAL A 308 -33.98 -6.82 -29.23
N GLN A 309 -34.11 -5.79 -28.39
CA GLN A 309 -34.60 -4.49 -28.86
C GLN A 309 -33.52 -3.89 -29.78
N THR A 310 -33.55 -4.24 -31.06
CA THR A 310 -32.84 -3.52 -32.12
C THR A 310 -33.66 -2.32 -32.61
N GLY A 311 -34.35 -1.63 -31.71
CA GLY A 311 -35.06 -0.39 -32.02
C GLY A 311 -34.09 0.80 -31.94
N PRO A 312 -34.07 1.74 -32.91
CA PRO A 312 -33.28 2.94 -32.78
C PRO A 312 -33.76 3.73 -31.56
N VAL A 313 -32.85 4.00 -30.63
CA VAL A 313 -33.09 4.87 -29.47
C VAL A 313 -33.44 6.26 -29.98
N LYS A 314 -34.74 6.56 -30.06
CA LYS A 314 -35.24 7.90 -30.35
C LYS A 314 -35.11 8.68 -29.04
N ALA A 315 -34.17 9.62 -29.01
CA ALA A 315 -34.01 10.53 -27.90
C ALA A 315 -35.21 11.48 -27.85
N ASP A 316 -36.15 11.23 -26.94
CA ASP A 316 -37.23 12.16 -26.65
C ASP A 316 -36.68 13.33 -25.82
N VAL A 317 -36.54 14.47 -26.49
CA VAL A 317 -36.31 15.79 -25.87
C VAL A 317 -37.64 16.27 -25.28
N PRO A 318 -37.71 16.69 -24.01
CA PRO A 318 -38.96 17.16 -23.42
C PRO A 318 -39.36 18.53 -23.98
N ALA A 319 -40.58 18.59 -24.52
CA ALA A 319 -41.22 19.79 -25.03
C ALA A 319 -41.52 20.80 -23.90
N LYS A 320 -41.20 22.06 -24.19
CA LYS A 320 -41.47 23.27 -23.40
C LYS A 320 -42.97 23.63 -23.49
N PRO A 321 -43.64 24.03 -22.39
CA PRO A 321 -45.05 24.42 -22.44
C PRO A 321 -45.24 25.87 -22.92
N ALA A 322 -46.38 26.07 -23.57
CA ALA A 322 -46.81 27.23 -24.33
C ALA A 322 -47.14 28.47 -23.48
N ALA A 323 -47.01 29.65 -24.11
CA ALA A 323 -47.68 30.90 -23.70
C ALA A 323 -48.26 31.62 -24.93
N SER A 324 -49.60 31.61 -25.00
CA SER A 324 -50.58 32.60 -25.46
C SER A 324 -50.26 33.74 -26.46
N ALA A 325 -51.19 33.85 -27.45
CA ALA A 325 -51.82 35.05 -28.04
C ALA A 325 -50.97 35.93 -28.99
N ASP A 326 -51.41 36.49 -30.13
CA ASP A 326 -52.68 36.58 -30.91
C ASP A 326 -52.31 37.07 -32.36
N PRO A 327 -53.20 37.48 -33.31
CA PRO A 327 -53.10 37.08 -34.71
C PRO A 327 -52.89 38.24 -35.71
N SER A 328 -52.89 37.89 -37.00
CA SER A 328 -52.94 38.77 -38.20
C SER A 328 -51.59 39.12 -38.83
N VAL A 329 -51.29 38.53 -40.00
CA VAL A 329 -51.00 39.24 -41.27
C VAL A 329 -51.10 38.23 -42.43
N LYS A 330 -51.62 38.73 -43.56
CA LYS A 330 -52.05 38.10 -44.83
C LYS A 330 -50.96 37.34 -45.64
N PRO A 331 -51.39 36.54 -46.65
CA PRO A 331 -50.53 35.73 -47.53
C PRO A 331 -50.11 36.47 -48.81
N GLN A 332 -48.97 36.09 -49.40
CA GLN A 332 -48.64 36.43 -50.80
C GLN A 332 -47.73 35.37 -51.48
N PRO A 333 -47.88 35.11 -52.80
CA PRO A 333 -47.37 33.91 -53.47
C PRO A 333 -46.21 34.13 -54.47
N ALA A 334 -45.32 33.12 -54.60
CA ALA A 334 -44.48 32.68 -55.76
C ALA A 334 -43.73 33.74 -56.61
N PRO A 335 -42.95 33.41 -57.68
CA PRO A 335 -42.31 32.17 -58.17
C PRO A 335 -40.78 32.34 -58.44
N GLY A 336 -40.06 31.28 -58.86
CA GLY A 336 -38.76 31.47 -59.55
C GLY A 336 -37.78 30.28 -59.59
N GLN A 337 -37.89 29.46 -60.64
CA GLN A 337 -36.80 28.64 -61.23
C GLN A 337 -35.64 29.54 -61.73
N PRO A 338 -34.38 29.07 -61.91
CA PRO A 338 -33.99 28.07 -62.93
C PRO A 338 -32.93 27.04 -62.46
N SER A 339 -32.98 25.76 -62.85
CA SER A 339 -32.39 25.15 -64.07
C SER A 339 -30.96 25.59 -64.43
N GLY A 340 -29.99 24.68 -64.20
CA GLY A 340 -28.61 24.72 -64.71
C GLY A 340 -27.97 23.34 -64.58
N GLY A 341 -27.24 22.89 -65.62
CA GLY A 341 -26.79 21.51 -65.86
C GLY A 341 -25.89 20.91 -64.77
N GLY A 342 -25.73 19.59 -64.64
CA GLY A 342 -25.52 18.60 -65.69
C GLY A 342 -24.03 18.28 -65.75
N GLU A 343 -23.61 17.17 -65.13
CA GLU A 343 -22.48 16.33 -65.58
C GLU A 343 -22.42 14.99 -64.80
N PRO A 344 -21.83 13.93 -65.39
CA PRO A 344 -22.17 12.54 -65.11
C PRO A 344 -21.13 11.78 -64.25
N ASN A 345 -21.59 10.65 -63.71
CA ASN A 345 -20.85 9.40 -63.48
C ASN A 345 -19.45 9.46 -62.84
N GLY A 346 -19.42 9.14 -61.55
CA GLY A 346 -18.26 8.55 -60.87
C GLY A 346 -18.71 7.46 -59.91
N GLY A 347 -18.93 6.25 -60.43
CA GLY A 347 -19.27 5.07 -59.64
C GLY A 347 -18.17 4.75 -58.63
N ARG A 348 -18.48 4.92 -57.34
CA ARG A 348 -17.63 4.50 -56.22
C ARG A 348 -18.19 3.18 -55.68
N PRO A 349 -17.43 2.08 -55.67
CA PRO A 349 -17.89 0.83 -55.07
C PRO A 349 -18.13 1.04 -53.56
N PRO A 350 -19.11 0.33 -52.97
CA PRO A 350 -19.46 0.49 -51.56
C PRO A 350 -18.25 0.17 -50.67
N PRO A 351 -18.01 0.95 -49.60
CA PRO A 351 -16.95 0.65 -48.65
C PRO A 351 -17.20 -0.71 -48.00
N ALA A 352 -16.19 -1.57 -48.05
CA ALA A 352 -16.19 -2.86 -47.38
C ALA A 352 -16.56 -2.67 -45.89
N PRO A 353 -17.36 -3.58 -45.29
CA PRO A 353 -17.78 -3.46 -43.91
C PRO A 353 -16.55 -3.36 -43.01
N ALA A 354 -16.48 -2.24 -42.27
CA ALA A 354 -15.44 -2.00 -41.27
C ALA A 354 -15.39 -3.20 -40.32
N GLN A 355 -14.27 -3.93 -40.36
CA GLN A 355 -14.03 -5.03 -39.43
C GLN A 355 -14.03 -4.45 -38.02
N ALA A 356 -15.07 -4.82 -37.26
CA ALA A 356 -15.20 -4.45 -35.87
C ALA A 356 -13.92 -4.84 -35.10
N PRO A 357 -13.45 -4.00 -34.16
CA PRO A 357 -12.26 -4.29 -33.38
C PRO A 357 -12.46 -5.63 -32.67
N LYS A 358 -11.60 -6.60 -32.99
CA LYS A 358 -11.51 -7.88 -32.30
C LYS A 358 -11.00 -7.63 -30.87
N GLY A 359 -11.93 -7.24 -30.01
CA GLY A 359 -11.69 -7.00 -28.60
C GLY A 359 -11.37 -8.29 -27.87
N ILE A 360 -10.44 -8.18 -26.93
CA ILE A 360 -9.91 -9.20 -26.02
C ILE A 360 -11.06 -9.87 -25.24
N THR A 361 -11.71 -10.87 -25.83
CA THR A 361 -12.82 -11.64 -25.21
C THR A 361 -12.58 -13.14 -25.17
N THR A 362 -11.42 -13.62 -25.64
CA THR A 362 -11.29 -15.01 -26.08
C THR A 362 -10.71 -15.99 -25.06
N VAL A 363 -10.37 -15.59 -23.83
CA VAL A 363 -9.81 -16.56 -22.86
C VAL A 363 -10.87 -17.18 -21.92
N LEU A 364 -12.04 -16.54 -21.74
CA LEU A 364 -13.16 -17.16 -21.00
C LEU A 364 -14.24 -17.81 -21.90
N GLY A 365 -14.27 -17.50 -23.19
CA GLY A 365 -15.30 -17.98 -24.12
C GLY A 365 -15.21 -19.46 -24.51
N VAL A 366 -14.18 -20.17 -24.05
CA VAL A 366 -13.96 -21.59 -24.40
C VAL A 366 -14.68 -22.55 -23.45
N LEU A 367 -15.24 -22.09 -22.32
CA LEU A 367 -15.78 -23.01 -21.31
C LEU A 367 -17.30 -23.09 -21.17
N THR A 368 -18.13 -22.26 -21.82
CA THR A 368 -19.55 -22.57 -22.09
C THR A 368 -20.24 -21.39 -22.79
N PRO A 369 -21.18 -21.62 -23.74
CA PRO A 369 -22.00 -20.57 -24.36
C PRO A 369 -23.00 -19.90 -23.41
N ASN A 370 -23.02 -20.26 -22.12
CA ASN A 370 -23.92 -19.75 -21.08
C ASN A 370 -23.13 -19.26 -19.86
N ALA A 371 -22.07 -18.47 -20.08
CA ALA A 371 -21.29 -17.89 -18.99
C ALA A 371 -22.19 -16.98 -18.14
N LEU A 372 -22.39 -17.35 -16.87
CA LEU A 372 -23.08 -16.51 -15.89
C LEU A 372 -22.14 -15.40 -15.46
N VAL A 373 -22.59 -14.16 -15.60
CA VAL A 373 -21.86 -12.97 -15.17
C VAL A 373 -22.65 -12.35 -14.01
N PRO A 374 -21.98 -11.85 -12.95
CA PRO A 374 -22.66 -11.10 -11.89
C PRO A 374 -23.48 -9.95 -12.50
N SER A 375 -24.69 -9.70 -11.98
CA SER A 375 -25.47 -8.53 -12.41
C SER A 375 -24.68 -7.25 -12.18
N ARG A 376 -25.04 -6.20 -12.92
CA ARG A 376 -24.45 -4.85 -12.74
C ARG A 376 -24.52 -4.41 -11.28
N ASP A 377 -25.65 -4.64 -10.62
CA ASP A 377 -25.86 -4.24 -9.22
C ASP A 377 -24.99 -5.03 -8.25
N LEU A 378 -24.80 -6.34 -8.49
CA LEU A 378 -23.89 -7.15 -7.69
C LEU A 378 -22.44 -6.68 -7.86
N ALA A 379 -22.02 -6.38 -9.10
CA ALA A 379 -20.68 -5.85 -9.37
C ALA A 379 -20.45 -4.48 -8.72
N LEU A 380 -21.44 -3.58 -8.77
CA LEU A 380 -21.40 -2.29 -8.09
C LEU A 380 -21.28 -2.46 -6.57
N LEU A 381 -22.05 -3.35 -5.97
CA LEU A 381 -21.98 -3.65 -4.53
C LEU A 381 -20.58 -4.15 -4.14
N ILE A 382 -20.00 -5.05 -4.92
CA ILE A 382 -18.63 -5.57 -4.68
C ILE A 382 -17.61 -4.44 -4.72
N ILE A 383 -17.66 -3.57 -5.75
CA ILE A 383 -16.73 -2.44 -5.90
C ILE A 383 -16.87 -1.49 -4.71
N TRP A 384 -18.08 -1.11 -4.35
CA TRP A 384 -18.33 -0.21 -3.22
C TRP A 384 -17.90 -0.81 -1.88
N ALA A 385 -18.13 -2.11 -1.65
CA ALA A 385 -17.68 -2.80 -0.45
C ALA A 385 -16.15 -2.81 -0.35
N ILE A 386 -15.44 -3.09 -1.45
CA ILE A 386 -13.97 -3.04 -1.49
C ILE A 386 -13.46 -1.62 -1.19
N ILE A 387 -14.05 -0.60 -1.82
CA ILE A 387 -13.68 0.81 -1.60
C ILE A 387 -13.93 1.21 -0.14
N ALA A 388 -15.05 0.79 0.44
CA ALA A 388 -15.36 1.03 1.85
C ALA A 388 -14.31 0.40 2.77
N GLY A 389 -13.90 -0.84 2.48
CA GLY A 389 -12.81 -1.50 3.18
C GLY A 389 -11.47 -0.75 3.05
N PHE A 390 -11.26 -0.04 1.96
CA PHE A 390 -10.05 0.73 1.68
C PHE A 390 -10.09 2.17 2.24
N SER A 391 -11.25 2.64 2.71
CA SER A 391 -11.51 4.05 3.07
C SER A 391 -10.57 4.62 4.13
N GLU A 392 -10.09 3.79 5.06
CA GLU A 392 -9.18 4.23 6.13
C GLU A 392 -7.83 4.74 5.61
N ARG A 393 -7.39 4.36 4.41
CA ARG A 393 -6.23 4.99 3.77
C ARG A 393 -6.61 6.13 2.86
N LEU A 394 -7.72 5.97 2.14
CA LEU A 394 -8.17 7.00 1.20
C LEU A 394 -8.39 8.32 1.92
N VAL A 395 -9.06 8.31 3.07
CA VAL A 395 -9.38 9.56 3.78
C VAL A 395 -8.11 10.31 4.22
N PRO A 396 -7.17 9.72 4.99
CA PRO A 396 -5.93 10.41 5.35
C PRO A 396 -5.09 10.80 4.14
N ASN A 397 -4.91 9.91 3.15
CA ASN A 397 -4.08 10.21 1.97
C ASN A 397 -4.67 11.34 1.13
N LEU A 398 -6.00 11.39 0.98
CA LEU A 398 -6.68 12.48 0.30
C LEU A 398 -6.54 13.79 1.09
N LEU A 399 -6.70 13.77 2.41
CA LEU A 399 -6.51 14.96 3.24
C LEU A 399 -5.07 15.47 3.20
N THR A 400 -4.07 14.60 3.32
CA THR A 400 -2.65 14.97 3.21
C THR A 400 -2.29 15.47 1.81
N SER A 401 -2.78 14.81 0.76
CA SER A 401 -2.57 15.27 -0.62
C SER A 401 -3.23 16.63 -0.86
N THR A 402 -4.46 16.82 -0.38
CA THR A 402 -5.18 18.08 -0.54
C THR A 402 -4.51 19.21 0.25
N SER A 403 -4.08 18.94 1.49
CA SER A 403 -3.30 19.87 2.31
C SER A 403 -2.00 20.28 1.61
N ARG A 404 -1.22 19.32 1.07
CA ARG A 404 -0.01 19.63 0.28
C ARG A 404 -0.31 20.43 -0.98
N GLN A 405 -1.41 20.14 -1.68
CA GLN A 405 -1.82 20.91 -2.85
C GLN A 405 -2.24 22.35 -2.48
N MET A 406 -2.92 22.53 -1.34
CA MET A 406 -3.28 23.86 -0.83
C MET A 406 -2.02 24.65 -0.44
N GLU A 407 -1.08 24.04 0.29
CA GLU A 407 0.21 24.67 0.64
C GLU A 407 1.01 25.07 -0.60
N ALA A 408 1.08 24.19 -1.60
CA ALA A 408 1.76 24.49 -2.86
C ALA A 408 1.11 25.70 -3.56
N ARG A 409 -0.22 25.74 -3.64
CA ARG A 409 -0.97 26.87 -4.22
C ARG A 409 -0.80 28.17 -3.44
N LEU A 410 -0.76 28.11 -2.11
CA LEU A 410 -0.49 29.27 -1.26
C LEU A 410 0.92 29.81 -1.51
N SER A 411 1.93 28.94 -1.62
CA SER A 411 3.30 29.34 -1.93
C SER A 411 3.44 29.97 -3.33
N GLU A 412 2.65 29.51 -4.31
CA GLU A 412 2.61 30.09 -5.65
C GLU A 412 1.91 31.44 -5.67
N ALA A 413 0.81 31.57 -4.93
CA ALA A 413 0.10 32.84 -4.75
C ALA A 413 0.99 33.89 -4.05
N GLU A 414 1.73 33.51 -3.01
CA GLU A 414 2.67 34.39 -2.32
C GLU A 414 3.77 34.89 -3.28
N LYS A 415 4.40 33.98 -4.05
CA LYS A 415 5.39 34.35 -5.07
C LYS A 415 4.84 35.31 -6.13
N LYS A 416 3.57 35.13 -6.53
CA LYS A 416 2.93 36.01 -7.51
C LYS A 416 2.55 37.37 -6.94
N THR A 417 2.27 37.45 -5.64
CA THR A 417 1.86 38.69 -4.96
C THR A 417 3.04 39.58 -4.60
N VAL A 418 4.26 39.03 -4.50
CA VAL A 418 5.48 39.83 -4.22
C VAL A 418 6.01 40.56 -5.47
N VAL A 419 5.48 40.30 -6.67
CA VAL A 419 5.71 41.13 -7.86
C VAL A 419 4.73 42.31 -7.86
N VAL A 420 4.66 43.06 -6.76
CA VAL A 420 4.17 44.44 -6.82
C VAL A 420 5.33 45.26 -7.35
N THR A 421 5.20 45.65 -8.62
CA THR A 421 6.12 46.54 -9.32
C THR A 421 6.54 47.67 -8.37
N PRO A 422 7.84 47.90 -8.13
CA PRO A 422 8.27 49.01 -7.30
C PRO A 422 7.64 50.27 -7.86
N VAL A 423 6.81 50.93 -7.04
CA VAL A 423 6.25 52.24 -7.36
C VAL A 423 7.45 53.13 -7.69
N PRO A 424 7.52 53.72 -8.90
CA PRO A 424 8.64 54.56 -9.26
C PRO A 424 8.77 55.67 -8.21
N PRO A 425 9.99 55.96 -7.73
CA PRO A 425 10.20 56.94 -6.69
C PRO A 425 9.60 58.28 -7.14
N ALA A 426 8.56 58.72 -6.44
CA ALA A 426 8.05 60.07 -6.58
C ALA A 426 9.20 61.03 -6.29
N VAL A 427 9.38 61.95 -7.24
CA VAL A 427 10.46 62.92 -7.31
C VAL A 427 10.66 63.66 -5.98
N ALA A 428 11.94 63.77 -5.63
CA ALA A 428 12.49 64.35 -4.42
C ALA A 428 11.92 65.73 -4.03
N GLY A 429 11.50 65.85 -2.77
CA GLY A 429 11.41 67.10 -2.04
C GLY A 429 12.36 67.07 -0.85
N SER A 430 13.49 67.75 -0.99
CA SER A 430 14.57 67.87 -0.01
C SER A 430 14.13 68.53 1.30
N ALA A 431 14.34 67.87 2.43
CA ALA A 431 14.50 68.54 3.73
C ALA A 431 15.44 67.71 4.61
N GLN A 432 16.70 68.15 4.70
CA GLN A 432 17.65 67.69 5.70
C GLN A 432 17.16 68.08 7.09
N ILE A 433 16.94 67.09 7.96
CA ILE A 433 17.01 67.29 9.41
C ILE A 433 18.08 66.35 9.94
N LYS A 434 19.20 66.98 10.27
CA LYS A 434 20.30 66.48 11.07
C LYS A 434 19.85 66.59 12.52
N ASP A 435 19.73 65.48 13.24
CA ASP A 435 19.81 65.54 14.69
C ASP A 435 20.32 64.26 15.33
N ASP A 436 20.97 64.50 16.45
CA ASP A 436 21.98 63.72 17.14
C ASP A 436 21.41 62.60 18.03
N THR A 437 22.30 61.63 18.30
CA THR A 437 22.49 61.00 19.62
C THR A 437 21.26 60.49 20.38
N ILE A 438 21.05 59.17 20.42
CA ILE A 438 20.68 58.46 21.66
C ILE A 438 21.30 57.05 21.65
N ARG A 439 22.07 56.79 22.70
CA ARG A 439 22.73 55.54 23.09
C ARG A 439 21.74 54.66 23.86
N PRO A 440 21.53 53.37 23.55
CA PRO A 440 20.81 52.47 24.46
C PRO A 440 21.78 51.80 25.43
N ALA A 441 21.35 51.77 26.70
CA ALA A 441 22.03 51.18 27.83
C ALA A 441 22.04 49.64 27.78
N ALA A 442 23.10 49.06 28.34
CA ALA A 442 23.24 47.63 28.61
C ALA A 442 22.28 47.18 29.74
N PRO A 443 21.69 45.98 29.66
CA PRO A 443 21.06 45.36 30.81
C PRO A 443 21.93 44.27 31.48
N ALA A 444 22.10 44.52 32.78
CA ALA A 444 22.37 43.68 33.93
C ALA A 444 22.66 42.17 33.78
N ASP A 445 23.81 41.83 34.36
CA ASP A 445 24.24 40.56 34.93
C ASP A 445 23.27 40.06 36.02
N VAL A 446 22.82 38.80 35.93
CA VAL A 446 21.98 38.12 36.93
C VAL A 446 22.67 36.82 37.31
N THR A 447 23.35 36.84 38.45
CA THR A 447 23.83 35.66 39.17
C THR A 447 22.68 34.91 39.85
N PRO A 448 22.62 33.57 39.80
CA PRO A 448 21.73 32.79 40.65
C PRO A 448 22.39 32.47 42.01
N LYS A 449 21.59 32.62 43.08
CA LYS A 449 21.92 32.23 44.46
C LYS A 449 21.51 30.75 44.69
N PRO A 450 22.29 29.95 45.44
CA PRO A 450 21.97 28.55 45.68
C PRO A 450 20.96 28.38 46.83
N GLY A 451 20.09 27.39 46.70
CA GLY A 451 19.21 26.83 47.72
C GLY A 451 19.12 25.33 47.53
#